data_AF-A0A9D4EW14-F1
#
_entry.id   AF-A0A9D4EW14-F1
#
_cell.length_a   1.000
_cell.length_b   1.000
_cell.length_c   1.000
_cell.angle_alpha   90.00
_cell.angle_beta   90.00
_cell.angle_gamma   90.00
#
_symmetry.space_group_name_H-M   'P 1'
#
loop_
_entity.id
_entity.type
_entity.pdbx_description
1 polymer ?
#
loop_
_entity_poly.entity_id
_entity_poly.type
_entity_poly.pdbx_seq_one_letter_code
_entity_poly.pdbx_strand_id
1 'polypeptide(L)'
;MSEAATFNFPRLMPKAVPRRYEETKPVLIQGCAHSKIIGLGHELHQKELEKAENEKLQSIRVAEEAVWVEAEKLKQAAVQQTMQEAAIEQEKVIKKLKKQQAKAILEEALRVEMAMQKLAKEQVKQERAEGEQRLLKAVKETEERCKRELVAAVANKHQEMEQAAAAEAQRVAQENQKKFDIAMRKAENEKSQALKELRDSKDIDRAKAVQEAESRERQIATEKLQALTSMYEKVFDEMKKENDNAYEVLNNLQSEKAQIEKQKIDVENCFMDTRKDFQDFIDNLPPYDKMQADFMLPRIYLDELEKKGYTVTALRPPISKKPSKKKAPVAK
;
A
#
# COMPACT_ATOMS: atom_id res chain seq x y z
N MET A 1 28.57 -32.44 -32.25
CA MET A 1 29.27 -32.94 -33.46
C MET A 1 30.51 -32.10 -33.66
N SER A 2 31.67 -32.55 -33.18
CA SER A 2 32.96 -31.98 -33.54
C SER A 2 33.91 -33.13 -33.85
N GLU A 3 34.44 -33.14 -35.06
CA GLU A 3 35.45 -34.08 -35.54
C GLU A 3 36.71 -33.98 -34.67
N ALA A 4 37.02 -35.06 -33.96
CA ALA A 4 38.32 -35.24 -33.34
C ALA A 4 39.33 -35.57 -34.43
N ALA A 5 40.05 -34.56 -34.91
CA ALA A 5 41.20 -34.73 -35.80
C ALA A 5 42.28 -35.54 -35.05
N THR A 6 42.40 -36.82 -35.41
CA THR A 6 43.45 -37.71 -34.93
C THR A 6 44.76 -37.31 -35.62
N PHE A 7 45.58 -36.53 -34.92
CA PHE A 7 46.91 -36.13 -35.40
C PHE A 7 47.88 -37.31 -35.28
N ASN A 8 47.97 -38.11 -36.34
CA ASN A 8 48.89 -39.24 -36.45
C ASN A 8 50.30 -38.73 -36.80
N PHE A 9 51.22 -38.73 -35.84
CA PHE A 9 52.63 -38.46 -36.14
C PHE A 9 53.25 -39.62 -36.94
N PRO A 10 54.04 -39.34 -38.00
CA PRO A 10 54.77 -40.37 -38.73
C PRO A 10 55.81 -41.02 -37.83
N ARG A 11 55.64 -42.31 -37.56
CA ARG A 11 56.58 -43.14 -36.80
C ARG A 11 57.80 -43.43 -37.69
N LEU A 12 58.83 -42.59 -37.58
CA LEU A 12 60.14 -42.88 -38.16
C LEU A 12 60.73 -44.10 -37.43
N MET A 13 60.75 -45.24 -38.10
CA MET A 13 61.46 -46.45 -37.64
C MET A 13 62.95 -46.30 -37.97
N PRO A 14 63.86 -46.17 -36.99
CA PRO A 14 65.29 -46.28 -37.27
C PRO A 14 65.62 -47.76 -37.47
N LYS A 15 66.35 -48.07 -38.55
CA LYS A 15 67.02 -49.37 -38.71
C LYS A 15 67.92 -49.62 -37.50
N ALA A 16 67.69 -50.74 -36.82
CA ALA A 16 68.37 -51.14 -35.60
C ALA A 16 69.85 -51.45 -35.85
N VAL A 17 70.72 -50.57 -35.37
CA VAL A 17 72.06 -50.95 -34.91
C VAL A 17 71.99 -50.91 -33.38
N PRO A 18 72.26 -52.00 -32.66
CA PRO A 18 72.22 -52.01 -31.20
C PRO A 18 73.22 -51.00 -30.63
N ARG A 19 72.70 -49.84 -30.18
CA ARG A 19 73.46 -48.83 -29.45
C ARG A 19 73.61 -49.32 -28.02
N ARG A 20 74.72 -50.00 -27.71
CA ARG A 20 75.04 -50.64 -26.40
C ARG A 20 74.86 -49.76 -25.14
N TYR A 21 74.63 -48.46 -25.28
CA TYR A 21 74.42 -47.51 -24.18
C TYR A 21 72.93 -47.20 -23.91
N GLU A 22 72.02 -47.44 -24.86
CA GLU A 22 70.60 -47.08 -24.76
C GLU A 22 69.76 -48.11 -23.98
N GLU A 23 70.28 -49.33 -23.79
CA GLU A 23 69.62 -50.42 -23.03
C GLU A 23 70.22 -50.59 -21.62
N THR A 24 70.99 -49.60 -21.15
CA THR A 24 71.53 -49.63 -19.79
C THR A 24 70.42 -49.34 -18.78
N LYS A 25 70.45 -50.02 -17.62
CA LYS A 25 69.44 -49.84 -16.54
C LYS A 25 69.14 -48.36 -16.22
N PRO A 26 70.13 -47.45 -16.15
CA PRO A 26 69.87 -46.03 -15.89
C PRO A 26 69.01 -45.36 -16.96
N VAL A 27 69.21 -45.67 -18.24
CA VAL A 27 68.45 -45.08 -19.36
C VAL A 27 66.99 -45.52 -19.34
N LEU A 28 66.73 -46.79 -19.03
CA LEU A 28 65.35 -47.30 -18.86
C LEU A 28 64.64 -46.68 -17.66
N ILE A 29 65.32 -46.56 -16.52
CA ILE A 29 64.77 -45.89 -15.33
C ILE A 29 64.46 -44.42 -15.64
N GLN A 30 65.38 -43.73 -16.33
CA GLN A 30 65.19 -42.34 -16.75
C GLN A 30 64.00 -42.20 -17.71
N GLY A 31 63.85 -43.09 -18.69
CA GLY A 31 62.71 -43.10 -19.62
C GLY A 31 61.38 -43.33 -18.90
N CYS A 32 61.31 -44.31 -18.00
CA CYS A 32 60.13 -44.57 -17.17
C CYS A 32 59.80 -43.38 -16.25
N ALA A 33 60.81 -42.78 -15.61
CA ALA A 33 60.62 -41.61 -14.77
C ALA A 33 60.12 -40.41 -15.57
N HIS A 34 60.70 -40.15 -16.75
CA HIS A 34 60.29 -39.06 -17.63
C HIS A 34 58.84 -39.25 -18.12
N SER A 35 58.46 -40.47 -18.54
CA SER A 35 57.08 -40.77 -18.92
C SER A 35 56.10 -40.57 -17.77
N LYS A 36 56.48 -40.92 -16.54
CA LYS A 36 55.65 -40.68 -15.35
C LYS A 36 55.52 -39.19 -15.03
N ILE A 37 56.61 -38.42 -15.13
CA ILE A 37 56.59 -36.96 -14.91
C ILE A 37 55.69 -36.28 -15.94
N ILE A 38 55.79 -36.67 -17.22
CA ILE A 38 54.91 -36.14 -18.28
C ILE A 38 53.45 -36.51 -18.00
N GLY A 39 53.18 -37.78 -17.63
CA GLY A 39 51.83 -38.24 -17.30
C GLY A 39 51.20 -37.44 -16.14
N LEU A 40 51.94 -37.29 -15.04
CA LEU A 40 51.52 -36.47 -13.90
C LEU A 40 51.30 -35.00 -14.29
N GLY A 41 52.19 -34.44 -15.13
CA GLY A 41 52.04 -33.09 -15.66
C GLY A 41 50.77 -32.91 -16.49
N HIS A 42 50.43 -33.89 -17.32
CA HIS A 42 49.20 -33.87 -18.10
C HIS A 42 47.95 -33.97 -17.23
N GLU A 43 47.92 -34.89 -16.26
CA GLU A 43 46.81 -35.03 -15.31
C GLU A 43 46.60 -33.75 -14.48
N LEU A 44 47.68 -33.13 -14.00
CA LEU A 44 47.60 -31.88 -13.24
C LEU A 44 47.10 -30.72 -14.11
N HIS A 45 47.60 -30.61 -15.35
CA HIS A 45 47.13 -29.61 -16.30
C HIS A 45 45.65 -29.79 -16.62
N GLN A 46 45.20 -31.02 -16.85
CA GLN A 46 43.80 -31.32 -17.12
C GLN A 46 42.91 -30.93 -15.92
N LYS A 47 43.31 -31.28 -14.69
CA LYS A 47 42.57 -30.86 -13.49
C LYS A 47 42.46 -29.35 -13.35
N GLU A 48 43.52 -28.62 -13.67
CA GLU A 48 43.50 -27.15 -13.61
C GLU A 48 42.58 -26.57 -14.69
N LEU A 49 42.57 -27.14 -15.89
CA LEU A 49 41.62 -26.75 -16.95
C LEU A 49 40.16 -27.00 -16.54
N GLU A 50 39.86 -28.18 -15.99
CA GLU A 50 38.53 -28.53 -15.51
C GLU A 50 38.09 -27.59 -14.36
N LYS A 51 39.01 -27.25 -13.45
CA LYS A 51 38.75 -26.29 -12.38
C LYS A 51 38.43 -24.89 -12.94
N ALA A 52 39.25 -24.39 -13.87
CA ALA A 52 39.04 -23.09 -14.50
C ALA A 52 37.73 -23.05 -15.30
N GLU A 53 37.37 -24.14 -15.98
CA GLU A 53 36.08 -24.26 -16.67
C GLU A 53 34.90 -24.28 -15.70
N ASN A 54 35.01 -25.00 -14.58
CA ASN A 54 33.99 -25.00 -13.54
C ASN A 54 33.79 -23.63 -12.90
N GLU A 55 34.87 -22.90 -12.56
CA GLU A 55 34.81 -21.53 -12.02
C GLU A 55 34.16 -20.56 -13.02
N LYS A 56 34.49 -20.70 -14.31
CA LYS A 56 33.83 -19.94 -15.39
C LYS A 56 32.33 -20.23 -15.44
N LEU A 57 31.93 -21.50 -15.42
CA LEU A 57 30.51 -21.90 -15.45
C LEU A 57 29.75 -21.41 -14.22
N GLN A 58 30.37 -21.46 -13.03
CA GLN A 58 29.80 -20.90 -11.81
C GLN A 58 29.60 -19.39 -11.92
N SER A 59 30.59 -18.67 -12.44
CA SER A 59 30.50 -17.22 -12.64
C SER A 59 29.38 -16.84 -13.62
N ILE A 60 29.22 -17.61 -14.69
CA ILE A 60 28.11 -17.43 -15.66
C ILE A 60 26.76 -17.65 -14.97
N ARG A 61 26.59 -18.73 -14.20
CA ARG A 61 25.33 -19.00 -13.49
C ARG A 61 24.96 -17.89 -12.50
N VAL A 62 25.92 -17.42 -11.71
CA VAL A 62 25.69 -16.31 -10.77
C VAL A 62 25.27 -15.04 -11.52
N ALA A 63 25.90 -14.75 -12.66
CA ALA A 63 25.53 -13.61 -13.49
C ALA A 63 24.13 -13.77 -14.11
N GLU A 64 23.78 -14.96 -14.59
CA GLU A 64 22.46 -15.28 -15.12
C GLU A 64 21.38 -15.13 -14.04
N GLU A 65 21.59 -15.69 -12.85
CA GLU A 65 20.68 -15.56 -11.70
C GLU A 65 20.46 -14.08 -11.32
N ALA A 66 21.54 -13.28 -11.27
CA ALA A 66 21.43 -11.86 -10.98
C ALA A 66 20.60 -11.11 -12.04
N VAL A 67 20.78 -11.44 -13.32
CA VAL A 67 19.98 -10.87 -14.43
C VAL A 67 18.51 -11.28 -14.30
N TRP A 68 18.22 -12.55 -13.96
CA TRP A 68 16.86 -13.02 -13.75
C TRP A 68 16.16 -12.33 -12.59
N VAL A 69 16.85 -12.10 -11.48
CA VAL A 69 16.31 -11.35 -10.33
C VAL A 69 15.97 -9.92 -10.74
N GLU A 70 16.84 -9.25 -11.50
CA GLU A 70 16.56 -7.88 -11.96
C GLU A 70 15.41 -7.84 -12.98
N ALA A 71 15.35 -8.81 -13.89
CA ALA A 71 14.25 -8.93 -14.85
C ALA A 71 12.90 -9.15 -14.14
N GLU A 72 12.85 -9.98 -13.11
CA GLU A 72 11.63 -10.22 -12.35
C GLU A 72 11.21 -8.97 -11.55
N LYS A 73 12.16 -8.22 -10.97
CA LYS A 73 11.86 -6.92 -10.33
C LYS A 73 11.26 -5.92 -11.31
N LEU A 74 11.86 -5.77 -12.50
CA LEU A 74 11.35 -4.85 -13.54
C LEU A 74 9.96 -5.26 -14.02
N LYS A 75 9.74 -6.56 -14.22
CA LYS A 75 8.43 -7.12 -14.56
C LYS A 75 7.40 -6.84 -13.46
N GLN A 76 7.74 -7.06 -12.19
CA GLN A 76 6.84 -6.77 -11.07
C GLN A 76 6.52 -5.28 -10.98
N ALA A 77 7.51 -4.40 -11.16
CA ALA A 77 7.29 -2.96 -11.21
C ALA A 77 6.36 -2.55 -12.36
N ALA A 78 6.55 -3.11 -13.56
CA ALA A 78 5.69 -2.86 -14.71
C ALA A 78 4.25 -3.37 -14.48
N VAL A 79 4.09 -4.54 -13.88
CA VAL A 79 2.77 -5.08 -13.50
C VAL A 79 2.09 -4.17 -12.47
N GLN A 80 2.81 -3.70 -11.44
CA GLN A 80 2.24 -2.78 -10.46
C GLN A 80 1.83 -1.44 -11.09
N GLN A 81 2.64 -0.88 -11.99
CA GLN A 81 2.31 0.35 -12.71
C GLN A 81 1.05 0.17 -13.58
N THR A 82 0.98 -0.89 -14.38
CA THR A 82 -0.20 -1.17 -15.21
C THR A 82 -1.45 -1.42 -14.36
N MET A 83 -1.34 -2.07 -13.21
CA MET A 83 -2.46 -2.23 -12.26
C MET A 83 -2.93 -0.89 -11.70
N GLN A 84 -2.02 0.01 -11.34
CA GLN A 84 -2.37 1.35 -10.85
C GLN A 84 -3.05 2.18 -11.94
N GLU A 85 -2.53 2.16 -13.16
CA GLU A 85 -3.12 2.85 -14.31
C GLU A 85 -4.52 2.31 -14.62
N ALA A 86 -4.69 0.99 -14.64
CA ALA A 86 -6.00 0.35 -14.82
C ALA A 86 -6.99 0.73 -13.72
N ALA A 87 -6.56 0.80 -12.46
CA ALA A 87 -7.40 1.23 -11.34
C ALA A 87 -7.84 2.70 -11.50
N ILE A 88 -6.93 3.59 -11.91
CA ILE A 88 -7.24 5.01 -12.19
C ILE A 88 -8.24 5.12 -13.35
N GLU A 89 -8.06 4.34 -14.42
CA GLU A 89 -8.98 4.33 -15.55
C GLU A 89 -10.36 3.80 -15.15
N GLN A 90 -10.41 2.70 -14.40
CA GLN A 90 -11.64 2.14 -13.88
C GLN A 90 -12.38 3.14 -12.98
N GLU A 91 -11.68 3.86 -12.11
CA GLU A 91 -12.28 4.90 -11.27
C GLU A 91 -12.85 6.05 -12.12
N LYS A 92 -12.15 6.46 -13.18
CA LYS A 92 -12.67 7.46 -14.14
C LYS A 92 -13.94 6.97 -14.83
N VAL A 93 -13.99 5.71 -15.25
CA VAL A 93 -15.19 5.10 -15.87
C VAL A 93 -16.35 5.04 -14.86
N ILE A 94 -16.11 4.59 -13.64
CA ILE A 94 -17.13 4.55 -12.57
C ILE A 94 -17.67 5.95 -12.29
N LYS A 95 -16.80 6.98 -12.21
CA LYS A 95 -17.22 8.37 -12.03
C LYS A 95 -18.09 8.86 -13.19
N LYS A 96 -17.74 8.53 -14.44
CA LYS A 96 -18.55 8.88 -15.62
C LYS A 96 -19.92 8.18 -15.58
N LEU A 97 -19.95 6.88 -15.28
CA LEU A 97 -21.19 6.10 -15.17
C LEU A 97 -22.10 6.62 -14.06
N LYS A 98 -21.55 6.93 -12.87
CA LYS A 98 -22.32 7.53 -11.77
C LYS A 98 -22.94 8.87 -12.17
N LYS A 99 -22.19 9.72 -12.89
CA LYS A 99 -22.72 10.99 -13.42
C LYS A 99 -23.84 10.78 -14.44
N GLN A 100 -23.68 9.81 -15.35
CA GLN A 100 -24.71 9.47 -16.33
C GLN A 100 -25.97 8.92 -15.65
N GLN A 101 -25.80 8.02 -14.68
CA GLN A 101 -26.90 7.45 -13.91
C GLN A 101 -27.64 8.53 -13.11
N ALA A 102 -26.93 9.45 -12.46
CA ALA A 102 -27.55 10.57 -11.74
C ALA A 102 -28.37 11.47 -12.66
N LYS A 103 -27.86 11.75 -13.88
CA LYS A 103 -28.62 12.49 -14.91
C LYS A 103 -29.87 11.73 -15.34
N ALA A 104 -29.74 10.43 -15.63
CA ALA A 104 -30.87 9.59 -16.04
C ALA A 104 -31.95 9.50 -14.95
N ILE A 105 -31.56 9.40 -13.68
CA ILE A 105 -32.50 9.42 -12.54
C ILE A 105 -33.22 10.77 -12.46
N LEU A 106 -32.50 11.88 -12.65
CA LEU A 106 -33.11 13.22 -12.61
C LEU A 106 -34.10 13.43 -13.77
N GLU A 107 -33.72 13.00 -14.98
CA GLU A 107 -34.59 13.05 -16.17
C GLU A 107 -35.85 12.20 -15.97
N GLU A 108 -35.70 10.99 -15.44
CA GLU A 108 -36.83 10.11 -15.17
C GLU A 108 -37.72 10.63 -14.02
N ALA A 109 -37.13 11.19 -12.97
CA ALA A 109 -37.87 11.84 -11.89
C ALA A 109 -38.71 13.02 -12.40
N LEU A 110 -38.12 13.87 -13.26
CA LEU A 110 -38.83 14.98 -13.89
C LEU A 110 -39.96 14.48 -14.80
N ARG A 111 -39.71 13.41 -15.57
CA ARG A 111 -40.73 12.77 -16.43
C ARG A 111 -41.92 12.25 -15.61
N VAL A 112 -41.64 11.58 -14.49
CA VAL A 112 -42.67 11.07 -13.57
C VAL A 112 -43.42 12.22 -12.90
N GLU A 113 -42.73 13.26 -12.46
CA GLU A 113 -43.38 14.44 -11.85
C GLU A 113 -44.35 15.12 -12.84
N MET A 114 -43.91 15.33 -14.09
CA MET A 114 -44.78 15.88 -15.13
C MET A 114 -46.00 14.98 -15.41
N ALA A 115 -45.81 13.66 -15.44
CA ALA A 115 -46.90 12.70 -15.60
C ALA A 115 -47.89 12.74 -14.43
N MET A 116 -47.38 12.81 -13.19
CA MET A 116 -48.21 12.94 -11.98
C MET A 116 -48.98 14.27 -11.96
N GLN A 117 -48.34 15.39 -12.30
CA GLN A 117 -49.00 16.69 -12.36
C GLN A 117 -50.11 16.70 -13.43
N LYS A 118 -49.88 16.04 -14.58
CA LYS A 118 -50.90 15.90 -15.62
C LYS A 118 -52.10 15.07 -15.12
N LEU A 119 -51.82 13.93 -14.48
CA LEU A 119 -52.85 13.05 -13.91
C LEU A 119 -53.65 13.78 -12.82
N ALA A 120 -52.99 14.53 -11.94
CA ALA A 120 -53.66 15.34 -10.91
C ALA A 120 -54.58 16.40 -11.53
N LYS A 121 -54.14 17.09 -12.60
CA LYS A 121 -54.99 18.06 -13.32
C LYS A 121 -56.19 17.38 -13.98
N GLU A 122 -56.02 16.18 -14.52
CA GLU A 122 -57.12 15.40 -15.11
C GLU A 122 -58.12 14.94 -14.04
N GLN A 123 -57.65 14.46 -12.89
CA GLN A 123 -58.50 14.09 -11.75
C GLN A 123 -59.30 15.30 -11.24
N VAL A 124 -58.66 16.45 -11.04
CA VAL A 124 -59.38 17.67 -10.61
C VAL A 124 -60.44 18.10 -11.64
N LYS A 125 -60.17 17.95 -12.94
CA LYS A 125 -61.17 18.22 -13.98
C LYS A 125 -62.33 17.24 -13.92
N GLN A 126 -62.06 15.94 -13.70
CA GLN A 126 -63.10 14.93 -13.55
C GLN A 126 -63.96 15.19 -12.32
N GLU A 127 -63.35 15.45 -11.16
CA GLU A 127 -64.07 15.79 -9.92
C GLU A 127 -64.92 17.06 -10.07
N ARG A 128 -64.41 18.09 -10.75
CA ARG A 128 -65.21 19.29 -11.07
C ARG A 128 -66.40 18.96 -11.96
N ALA A 129 -66.19 18.19 -13.03
CA ALA A 129 -67.29 17.78 -13.92
C ALA A 129 -68.35 16.94 -13.19
N GLU A 130 -67.93 16.00 -12.34
CA GLU A 130 -68.85 15.23 -11.49
C GLU A 130 -69.56 16.12 -10.46
N GLY A 131 -68.85 17.06 -9.84
CA GLY A 131 -69.40 18.03 -8.91
C GLY A 131 -70.44 18.94 -9.56
N GLU A 132 -70.15 19.44 -10.76
CA GLU A 132 -71.09 20.23 -11.58
C GLU A 132 -72.33 19.42 -11.96
N GLN A 133 -72.17 18.15 -12.34
CA GLN A 133 -73.32 17.27 -12.60
C GLN A 133 -74.17 17.01 -11.36
N ARG A 134 -73.55 16.78 -10.20
CA ARG A 134 -74.27 16.63 -8.92
C ARG A 134 -74.99 17.92 -8.55
N LEU A 135 -74.34 19.07 -8.72
CA LEU A 135 -74.94 20.38 -8.47
C LEU A 135 -76.11 20.64 -9.42
N LEU A 136 -75.98 20.37 -10.71
CA LEU A 136 -77.06 20.50 -11.69
C LEU A 136 -78.25 19.61 -11.34
N LYS A 137 -78.02 18.38 -10.87
CA LYS A 137 -79.08 17.49 -10.37
C LYS A 137 -79.76 18.07 -9.13
N ALA A 138 -78.99 18.50 -8.14
CA ALA A 138 -79.51 19.10 -6.92
C ALA A 138 -80.31 20.39 -7.23
N VAL A 139 -79.80 21.25 -8.13
CA VAL A 139 -80.51 22.45 -8.59
C VAL A 139 -81.83 22.06 -9.25
N LYS A 140 -81.84 21.11 -10.19
CA LYS A 140 -83.08 20.62 -10.81
C LYS A 140 -84.07 20.06 -9.78
N GLU A 141 -83.61 19.27 -8.83
CA GLU A 141 -84.44 18.74 -7.75
C GLU A 141 -85.01 19.86 -6.87
N THR A 142 -84.21 20.88 -6.54
CA THR A 142 -84.68 22.05 -5.79
C THR A 142 -85.60 22.95 -6.59
N GLU A 143 -85.40 23.10 -7.90
CA GLU A 143 -86.30 23.85 -8.78
C GLU A 143 -87.63 23.12 -8.94
N GLU A 144 -87.61 21.79 -9.09
CA GLU A 144 -88.83 20.99 -9.10
C GLU A 144 -89.55 21.01 -7.75
N ARG A 145 -88.81 20.92 -6.65
CA ARG A 145 -89.36 21.06 -5.31
C ARG A 145 -89.93 22.46 -5.09
N CYS A 146 -89.25 23.52 -5.52
CA CYS A 146 -89.72 24.90 -5.44
C CYS A 146 -90.94 25.12 -6.35
N LYS A 147 -91.01 24.51 -7.53
CA LYS A 147 -92.21 24.53 -8.38
C LYS A 147 -93.38 23.81 -7.70
N ARG A 148 -93.15 22.66 -7.06
CA ARG A 148 -94.18 21.95 -6.28
C ARG A 148 -94.61 22.74 -5.06
N GLU A 149 -93.67 23.36 -4.37
CA GLU A 149 -93.91 24.23 -3.20
C GLU A 149 -94.57 25.55 -3.60
N LEU A 150 -94.31 26.12 -4.78
CA LEU A 150 -94.99 27.31 -5.29
C LEU A 150 -96.44 27.00 -5.65
N VAL A 151 -96.69 25.86 -6.30
CA VAL A 151 -98.06 25.38 -6.58
C VAL A 151 -98.81 25.07 -5.28
N ALA A 152 -98.13 24.51 -4.27
CA ALA A 152 -98.69 24.27 -2.93
C ALA A 152 -98.83 25.55 -2.09
N ALA A 153 -97.94 26.54 -2.24
CA ALA A 153 -97.97 27.81 -1.51
C ALA A 153 -98.97 28.80 -2.11
N VAL A 154 -99.26 28.74 -3.41
CA VAL A 154 -100.40 29.45 -4.02
C VAL A 154 -101.73 28.84 -3.54
N ALA A 155 -101.77 27.53 -3.25
CA ALA A 155 -102.91 26.88 -2.61
C ALA A 155 -103.04 27.21 -1.10
N ASN A 156 -101.92 27.23 -0.36
CA ASN A 156 -101.91 27.46 1.10
C ASN A 156 -101.89 28.96 1.50
N LYS A 157 -101.39 29.89 0.67
CA LYS A 157 -101.51 31.34 0.93
C LYS A 157 -102.94 31.85 0.85
N HIS A 158 -103.86 31.05 0.33
CA HIS A 158 -105.29 31.33 0.46
C HIS A 158 -105.85 30.95 1.85
N GLN A 159 -105.12 30.17 2.66
CA GLN A 159 -105.58 29.65 3.95
C GLN A 159 -104.76 30.15 5.16
N GLU A 160 -103.55 30.67 4.96
CA GLU A 160 -102.66 31.15 6.03
C GLU A 160 -102.32 32.66 5.92
N MET A 161 -103.32 33.49 5.59
CA MET A 161 -103.28 34.91 6.00
C MET A 161 -103.66 35.09 7.48
N GLU A 162 -104.11 34.03 8.17
CA GLU A 162 -104.41 34.07 9.61
C GLU A 162 -103.14 33.91 10.47
N GLN A 163 -102.46 35.03 10.66
CA GLN A 163 -102.14 35.54 12.00
C GLN A 163 -101.51 34.53 13.00
N ALA A 164 -100.24 34.11 12.87
CA ALA A 164 -99.47 33.65 14.06
C ALA A 164 -97.96 33.37 13.87
N ALA A 165 -97.48 32.98 12.69
CA ALA A 165 -96.21 32.23 12.60
C ALA A 165 -94.90 33.05 12.74
N ALA A 166 -94.93 34.38 12.59
CA ALA A 166 -93.69 35.17 12.50
C ALA A 166 -93.04 35.52 13.86
N ALA A 167 -93.79 35.50 14.96
CA ALA A 167 -93.31 36.01 16.25
C ALA A 167 -92.65 34.94 17.15
N GLU A 168 -93.11 33.67 17.12
CA GLU A 168 -92.54 32.61 17.98
C GLU A 168 -91.25 31.99 17.39
N ALA A 169 -91.11 31.98 16.06
CA ALA A 169 -89.92 31.45 15.37
C ALA A 169 -88.63 32.21 15.72
N GLN A 170 -88.74 33.52 16.02
CA GLN A 170 -87.59 34.37 16.31
C GLN A 170 -87.08 34.18 17.75
N ARG A 171 -87.93 33.76 18.69
CA ARG A 171 -87.58 33.55 20.10
C ARG A 171 -86.83 32.23 20.32
N VAL A 172 -87.29 31.14 19.69
CA VAL A 172 -86.64 29.82 19.73
C VAL A 172 -85.28 29.81 19.02
N ALA A 173 -85.14 30.63 17.96
CA ALA A 173 -83.87 30.79 17.25
C ALA A 173 -82.78 31.41 18.15
N GLN A 174 -83.11 32.43 18.95
CA GLN A 174 -82.14 33.12 19.81
C GLN A 174 -81.66 32.28 21.00
N GLU A 175 -82.51 31.42 21.54
CA GLU A 175 -82.14 30.54 22.66
C GLU A 175 -81.29 29.36 22.21
N ASN A 176 -81.56 28.81 21.02
CA ASN A 176 -80.74 27.77 20.41
C ASN A 176 -79.37 28.31 19.97
N GLN A 177 -79.29 29.54 19.47
CA GLN A 177 -78.03 30.18 19.10
C GLN A 177 -77.08 30.28 20.31
N LYS A 178 -77.57 30.70 21.48
CA LYS A 178 -76.76 30.80 22.70
C LYS A 178 -76.25 29.45 23.20
N LYS A 179 -77.06 28.39 23.12
CA LYS A 179 -76.64 27.02 23.47
C LYS A 179 -75.59 26.50 22.48
N PHE A 180 -75.73 26.84 21.20
CA PHE A 180 -74.75 26.51 20.15
C PHE A 180 -73.41 27.22 20.38
N ASP A 181 -73.43 28.50 20.73
CA ASP A 181 -72.20 29.29 20.95
C ASP A 181 -71.42 28.78 22.17
N ILE A 182 -72.11 28.35 23.24
CA ILE A 182 -71.48 27.75 24.42
C ILE A 182 -70.87 26.38 24.08
N ALA A 183 -71.57 25.56 23.31
CA ALA A 183 -71.06 24.27 22.85
C ALA A 183 -69.85 24.42 21.91
N MET A 184 -69.90 25.42 21.03
CA MET A 184 -68.81 25.71 20.08
C MET A 184 -67.54 26.15 20.81
N ARG A 185 -67.66 27.07 21.79
CA ARG A 185 -66.53 27.51 22.62
C ARG A 185 -65.93 26.39 23.44
N LYS A 186 -66.75 25.46 23.95
CA LYS A 186 -66.26 24.30 24.69
C LYS A 186 -65.48 23.34 23.79
N ALA A 187 -66.00 23.03 22.60
CA ALA A 187 -65.32 22.20 21.61
C ALA A 187 -64.01 22.82 21.11
N GLU A 188 -63.98 24.15 20.95
CA GLU A 188 -62.77 24.87 20.52
C GLU A 188 -61.67 24.87 21.60
N ASN A 189 -62.06 25.03 22.87
CA ASN A 189 -61.13 24.90 24.00
C ASN A 189 -60.59 23.47 24.16
N GLU A 190 -61.45 22.45 24.07
CA GLU A 190 -61.03 21.04 24.12
C GLU A 190 -60.09 20.68 22.96
N LYS A 191 -60.39 21.15 21.74
CA LYS A 191 -59.50 20.99 20.59
C LYS A 191 -58.15 21.68 20.79
N SER A 192 -58.15 22.91 21.29
CA SER A 192 -56.92 23.67 21.56
C SER A 192 -56.05 22.97 22.61
N GLN A 193 -56.67 22.44 23.67
CA GLN A 193 -55.98 21.72 24.73
C GLN A 193 -55.41 20.38 24.22
N ALA A 194 -56.17 19.61 23.45
CA ALA A 194 -55.69 18.36 22.83
C ALA A 194 -54.53 18.59 21.85
N LEU A 195 -54.56 19.70 21.09
CA LEU A 195 -53.45 20.07 20.20
C LEU A 195 -52.19 20.45 20.98
N LYS A 196 -52.32 21.10 22.14
CA LYS A 196 -51.20 21.46 23.00
C LYS A 196 -50.56 20.21 23.62
N GLU A 197 -51.36 19.31 24.17
CA GLU A 197 -50.89 18.03 24.73
C GLU A 197 -50.19 17.16 23.68
N LEU A 198 -50.74 17.10 22.47
CA LEU A 198 -50.11 16.38 21.36
C LEU A 198 -48.77 16.99 20.96
N ARG A 199 -48.67 18.32 20.95
CA ARG A 199 -47.41 19.03 20.67
C ARG A 199 -46.36 18.73 21.73
N ASP A 200 -46.71 18.84 23.00
CA ASP A 200 -45.80 18.58 24.11
C ASP A 200 -45.32 17.11 24.10
N SER A 201 -46.21 16.16 23.81
CA SER A 201 -45.83 14.74 23.63
C SER A 201 -44.85 14.53 22.48
N LYS A 202 -45.09 15.18 21.32
CA LYS A 202 -44.21 15.05 20.15
C LYS A 202 -42.85 15.70 20.36
N ASP A 203 -42.80 16.80 21.11
CA ASP A 203 -41.54 17.46 21.47
C ASP A 203 -40.70 16.58 22.42
N ILE A 204 -41.35 15.88 23.36
CA ILE A 204 -40.68 14.89 24.22
C ILE A 204 -40.15 13.70 23.40
N ASP A 205 -40.95 13.15 22.48
CA ASP A 205 -40.52 12.04 21.62
C ASP A 205 -39.35 12.45 20.72
N ARG A 206 -39.40 13.67 20.17
CA ARG A 206 -38.31 14.23 19.37
C ARG A 206 -37.03 14.38 20.19
N ALA A 207 -37.13 14.91 21.40
CA ALA A 207 -35.99 15.07 22.29
C ALA A 207 -35.34 13.72 22.63
N LYS A 208 -36.15 12.68 22.93
CA LYS A 208 -35.67 11.32 23.16
C LYS A 208 -34.97 10.73 21.93
N ALA A 209 -35.56 10.87 20.75
CA ALA A 209 -34.98 10.36 19.51
C ALA A 209 -33.64 11.02 19.18
N VAL A 210 -33.52 12.34 19.40
CA VAL A 210 -32.25 13.07 19.23
C VAL A 210 -31.21 12.59 20.24
N GLN A 211 -31.58 12.44 21.51
CA GLN A 211 -30.68 11.96 22.55
C GLN A 211 -30.17 10.53 22.28
N GLU A 212 -31.04 9.63 21.82
CA GLU A 212 -30.64 8.28 21.40
C GLU A 212 -29.68 8.30 20.21
N ALA A 213 -29.95 9.14 19.20
CA ALA A 213 -29.08 9.29 18.04
C ALA A 213 -27.69 9.80 18.45
N GLU A 214 -27.63 10.86 19.26
CA GLU A 214 -26.36 11.40 19.77
C GLU A 214 -25.61 10.37 20.62
N SER A 215 -26.31 9.60 21.45
CA SER A 215 -25.67 8.57 22.27
C SER A 215 -25.08 7.45 21.41
N ARG A 216 -25.78 7.02 20.35
CA ARG A 216 -25.26 6.01 19.40
C ARG A 216 -24.05 6.54 18.63
N GLU A 217 -24.11 7.78 18.16
CA GLU A 217 -22.97 8.41 17.48
C GLU A 217 -21.75 8.51 18.39
N ARG A 218 -21.94 8.92 19.65
CA ARG A 218 -20.85 8.94 20.64
C ARG A 218 -20.27 7.55 20.88
N GLN A 219 -21.11 6.52 21.03
CA GLN A 219 -20.65 5.14 21.19
C GLN A 219 -19.83 4.67 19.99
N ILE A 220 -20.32 4.85 18.77
CA ILE A 220 -19.60 4.49 17.53
C ILE A 220 -18.28 5.26 17.43
N ALA A 221 -18.27 6.54 17.78
CA ALA A 221 -17.05 7.35 17.78
C ALA A 221 -16.03 6.83 18.82
N THR A 222 -16.48 6.48 20.03
CA THR A 222 -15.61 5.92 21.07
C THR A 222 -15.07 4.54 20.70
N GLU A 223 -15.89 3.67 20.09
CA GLU A 223 -15.45 2.35 19.62
C GLU A 223 -14.41 2.47 18.50
N LYS A 224 -14.64 3.36 17.53
CA LYS A 224 -13.66 3.65 16.46
C LYS A 224 -12.37 4.20 17.02
N LEU A 225 -12.46 5.11 18.00
CA LEU A 225 -11.28 5.67 18.66
C LEU A 225 -10.51 4.58 19.41
N GLN A 226 -11.20 3.72 20.16
CA GLN A 226 -10.58 2.62 20.90
C GLN A 226 -9.94 1.58 19.97
N ALA A 227 -10.60 1.21 18.86
CA ALA A 227 -10.04 0.32 17.87
C ALA A 227 -8.77 0.91 17.23
N LEU A 228 -8.79 2.21 16.93
CA LEU A 228 -7.64 2.92 16.37
C LEU A 228 -6.48 2.99 17.37
N THR A 229 -6.76 3.31 18.64
CA THR A 229 -5.75 3.30 19.71
C THR A 229 -5.13 1.92 19.87
N SER A 230 -5.93 0.86 19.91
CA SER A 230 -5.42 -0.53 20.03
C SER A 230 -4.57 -0.94 18.82
N MET A 231 -4.90 -0.47 17.61
CA MET A 231 -4.08 -0.70 16.43
C MET A 231 -2.73 0.02 16.55
N TYR A 232 -2.72 1.28 16.97
CA TYR A 232 -1.47 2.04 17.17
C TYR A 232 -0.61 1.47 18.29
N GLU A 233 -1.19 1.00 19.38
CA GLU A 233 -0.48 0.32 20.46
C GLU A 233 0.25 -0.94 19.95
N LYS A 234 -0.41 -1.75 19.12
CA LYS A 234 0.23 -2.94 18.51
C LYS A 234 1.41 -2.57 17.61
N VAL A 235 1.24 -1.57 16.75
CA VAL A 235 2.33 -1.07 15.88
C VAL A 235 3.48 -0.52 16.71
N PHE A 236 3.18 0.20 17.80
CA PHE A 236 4.18 0.72 18.71
C PHE A 236 4.96 -0.41 19.40
N ASP A 237 4.28 -1.46 19.86
CA ASP A 237 4.91 -2.63 20.46
C ASP A 237 5.78 -3.41 19.47
N GLU A 238 5.34 -3.54 18.21
CA GLU A 238 6.13 -4.15 17.13
C GLU A 238 7.40 -3.34 16.85
N MET A 239 7.26 -2.02 16.67
CA MET A 239 8.40 -1.11 16.46
C MET A 239 9.38 -1.13 17.63
N LYS A 240 8.87 -1.22 18.87
CA LYS A 240 9.71 -1.32 20.06
C LYS A 240 10.52 -2.62 20.06
N LYS A 241 9.90 -3.75 19.72
CA LYS A 241 10.61 -5.05 19.59
C LYS A 241 11.66 -5.01 18.49
N GLU A 242 11.35 -4.41 17.34
CA GLU A 242 12.34 -4.24 16.25
C GLU A 242 13.53 -3.40 16.71
N ASN A 243 13.27 -2.33 17.45
CA ASN A 243 14.31 -1.48 18.00
C ASN A 243 15.17 -2.22 19.03
N ASP A 244 14.55 -2.97 19.95
CA ASP A 244 15.26 -3.78 20.95
C ASP A 244 16.14 -4.85 20.27
N ASN A 245 15.63 -5.54 19.24
CA ASN A 245 16.41 -6.49 18.44
C ASN A 245 17.59 -5.80 17.73
N ALA A 246 17.38 -4.60 17.18
CA ALA A 246 18.45 -3.83 16.55
C ALA A 246 19.54 -3.43 17.55
N TYR A 247 19.17 -3.05 18.78
CA TYR A 247 20.11 -2.77 19.86
C TYR A 247 20.91 -4.01 20.26
N GLU A 248 20.29 -5.19 20.34
CA GLU A 248 20.99 -6.45 20.62
C GLU A 248 22.02 -6.78 19.53
N VAL A 249 21.64 -6.66 18.26
CA VAL A 249 22.56 -6.87 17.14
C VAL A 249 23.73 -5.88 17.19
N LEU A 250 23.47 -4.61 17.48
CA LEU A 250 24.51 -3.58 17.59
C LEU A 250 25.49 -3.92 18.73
N ASN A 251 24.98 -4.33 19.89
CA ASN A 251 25.81 -4.75 21.02
C ASN A 251 26.68 -5.96 20.68
N ASN A 252 26.12 -6.95 19.98
CA ASN A 252 26.87 -8.13 19.53
C ASN A 252 28.00 -7.74 18.56
N LEU A 253 27.69 -6.93 17.54
CA LEU A 253 28.69 -6.43 16.59
C LEU A 253 29.78 -5.60 17.27
N GLN A 254 29.42 -4.80 18.28
CA GLN A 254 30.38 -4.02 19.05
C GLN A 254 31.30 -4.92 19.88
N SER A 255 30.77 -6.00 20.45
CA SER A 255 31.55 -7.03 21.16
C SER A 255 32.52 -7.76 20.22
N GLU A 256 32.04 -8.21 19.07
CA GLU A 256 32.87 -8.86 18.04
C GLU A 256 33.97 -7.93 17.53
N LYS A 257 33.64 -6.66 17.26
CA LYS A 257 34.63 -5.65 16.87
C LYS A 257 35.73 -5.51 17.93
N ALA A 258 35.37 -5.43 19.21
CA ALA A 258 36.35 -5.34 20.29
C ALA A 258 37.24 -6.59 20.37
N GLN A 259 36.69 -7.79 20.12
CA GLN A 259 37.45 -9.03 20.07
C GLN A 259 38.44 -9.05 18.89
N ILE A 260 37.99 -8.62 17.70
CA ILE A 260 38.84 -8.52 16.51
C ILE A 260 39.95 -7.48 16.72
N GLU A 261 39.64 -6.33 17.33
CA GLU A 261 40.65 -5.31 17.67
C GLU A 261 41.69 -5.87 18.65
N LYS A 262 41.27 -6.63 19.65
CA LYS A 262 42.20 -7.31 20.57
C LYS A 262 43.09 -8.30 19.82
N GLN A 263 42.51 -9.17 19.00
CA GLN A 263 43.27 -10.13 18.19
C GLN A 263 44.23 -9.42 17.23
N LYS A 264 43.83 -8.29 16.62
CA LYS A 264 44.69 -7.46 15.79
C LYS A 264 45.90 -6.98 16.60
N ILE A 265 45.69 -6.46 17.81
CA ILE A 265 46.79 -5.99 18.68
C ILE A 265 47.72 -7.15 19.05
N ASP A 266 47.19 -8.32 19.40
CA ASP A 266 47.99 -9.48 19.78
C ASP A 266 48.88 -9.95 18.61
N VAL A 267 48.33 -9.97 17.39
CA VAL A 267 49.08 -10.28 16.16
C VAL A 267 50.11 -9.21 15.85
N GLU A 268 49.77 -7.93 15.98
CA GLU A 268 50.72 -6.82 15.80
C GLU A 268 51.91 -6.95 16.76
N ASN A 269 51.66 -7.26 18.03
CA ASN A 269 52.71 -7.46 19.02
C ASN A 269 53.62 -8.64 18.65
N CYS A 270 53.03 -9.77 18.25
CA CYS A 270 53.80 -10.95 17.81
C CYS A 270 54.69 -10.64 16.59
N PHE A 271 54.20 -9.86 15.62
CA PHE A 271 55.01 -9.40 14.50
C PHE A 271 56.14 -8.47 14.92
N MET A 272 55.90 -7.57 15.88
CA MET A 272 56.92 -6.66 16.39
C MET A 272 58.00 -7.40 17.19
N ASP A 273 57.62 -8.40 17.99
CA ASP A 273 58.54 -9.27 18.71
C ASP A 273 59.40 -10.08 17.71
N THR A 274 58.76 -10.69 16.71
CA THR A 274 59.46 -11.43 15.65
C THR A 274 60.43 -10.52 14.89
N ARG A 275 60.00 -9.31 14.49
CA ARG A 275 60.88 -8.32 13.85
C ARG A 275 62.09 -8.00 14.72
N LYS A 276 61.88 -7.84 16.04
CA LYS A 276 62.95 -7.57 16.99
C LYS A 276 63.93 -8.75 17.06
N ASP A 277 63.45 -9.98 17.19
CA ASP A 277 64.30 -11.18 17.23
C ASP A 277 65.18 -11.32 15.97
N PHE A 278 64.59 -11.05 14.79
CA PHE A 278 65.36 -11.04 13.54
C PHE A 278 66.35 -9.88 13.46
N GLN A 279 66.00 -8.70 13.97
CA GLN A 279 66.93 -7.58 14.02
C GLN A 279 68.11 -7.88 14.97
N ASP A 280 67.83 -8.43 16.14
CA ASP A 280 68.84 -8.87 17.11
C ASP A 280 69.75 -9.95 16.49
N PHE A 281 69.19 -10.88 15.70
CA PHE A 281 69.98 -11.87 14.95
C PHE A 281 70.89 -11.23 13.89
N ILE A 282 70.37 -10.30 13.09
CA ILE A 282 71.13 -9.60 12.04
C ILE A 282 72.26 -8.76 12.67
N ASP A 283 71.97 -8.03 13.75
CA ASP A 283 72.95 -7.19 14.45
C ASP A 283 74.10 -8.02 15.04
N ASN A 284 73.89 -9.31 15.31
CA ASN A 284 74.90 -10.24 15.81
C ASN A 284 75.77 -10.89 14.71
N LEU A 285 75.51 -10.63 13.41
CA LEU A 285 76.28 -11.19 12.28
C LEU A 285 77.14 -10.10 11.61
N PRO A 286 78.49 -10.20 11.63
CA PRO A 286 79.34 -9.39 10.75
C PRO A 286 79.20 -9.85 9.29
N PRO A 287 79.17 -8.96 8.27
CA PRO A 287 79.36 -7.51 8.29
C PRO A 287 78.06 -6.72 8.02
N TYR A 288 76.91 -7.16 8.52
CA TYR A 288 75.63 -6.51 8.19
C TYR A 288 75.43 -5.19 8.96
N ASP A 289 74.92 -4.17 8.27
CA ASP A 289 74.51 -2.90 8.87
C ASP A 289 73.19 -3.05 9.65
N LYS A 290 73.02 -2.25 10.72
CA LYS A 290 71.81 -2.21 11.56
C LYS A 290 70.57 -1.82 10.74
N MET A 291 69.40 -2.33 11.13
CA MET A 291 68.06 -2.02 10.59
C MET A 291 67.68 -2.69 9.25
N GLN A 292 67.91 -4.00 9.10
CA GLN A 292 67.50 -4.75 7.91
C GLN A 292 66.22 -5.58 8.07
N ALA A 293 65.63 -5.70 9.26
CA ALA A 293 64.44 -6.55 9.46
C ALA A 293 63.11 -5.91 8.99
N ASP A 294 63.13 -4.65 8.54
CA ASP A 294 61.91 -3.87 8.21
C ASP A 294 61.13 -4.42 7.00
N PHE A 295 61.74 -5.23 6.14
CA PHE A 295 61.05 -5.89 5.02
C PHE A 295 60.03 -6.95 5.47
N MET A 296 60.13 -7.42 6.72
CA MET A 296 59.26 -8.46 7.27
C MET A 296 57.85 -7.97 7.56
N LEU A 297 57.67 -6.64 7.68
CA LEU A 297 56.36 -6.05 7.95
C LEU A 297 55.62 -5.71 6.65
N PRO A 298 54.34 -6.11 6.50
CA PRO A 298 53.55 -5.71 5.35
C PRO A 298 53.40 -4.17 5.30
N ARG A 299 53.41 -3.62 4.08
CA ARG A 299 53.45 -2.17 3.82
C ARG A 299 52.40 -1.34 4.58
N ILE A 300 51.21 -1.91 4.75
CA ILE A 300 50.08 -1.26 5.44
C ILE A 300 50.43 -0.95 6.90
N TYR A 301 51.21 -1.81 7.56
CA TYR A 301 51.65 -1.61 8.94
C TYR A 301 52.77 -0.58 9.07
N LEU A 302 53.63 -0.45 8.06
CA LEU A 302 54.67 0.58 8.03
C LEU A 302 54.05 1.99 8.00
N ASP A 303 52.98 2.19 7.22
CA ASP A 303 52.25 3.46 7.17
C ASP A 303 51.50 3.76 8.49
N GLU A 304 51.00 2.74 9.20
CA GLU A 304 50.37 2.89 10.53
C GLU A 304 51.41 3.18 11.63
N LEU A 305 52.61 2.61 11.54
CA LEU A 305 53.73 2.85 12.47
C LEU A 305 54.32 4.25 12.30
N GLU A 306 54.46 4.75 11.06
CA GLU A 306 54.84 6.15 10.79
C GLU A 306 53.82 7.13 11.41
N LYS A 307 52.51 6.84 11.29
CA LYS A 307 51.45 7.65 11.92
C LYS A 307 51.50 7.62 13.45
N LYS A 308 51.97 6.51 14.05
CA LYS A 308 52.18 6.36 15.50
C LYS A 308 53.53 6.93 15.98
N GLY A 309 54.35 7.50 15.09
CA GLY A 309 55.58 8.23 15.43
C GLY A 309 56.87 7.40 15.47
N TYR A 310 56.86 6.18 14.93
CA TYR A 310 58.08 5.35 14.84
C TYR A 310 58.90 5.73 13.60
N THR A 311 60.23 5.80 13.74
CA THR A 311 61.17 6.00 12.62
C THR A 311 61.26 4.74 11.77
N VAL A 312 60.72 4.79 10.55
CA VAL A 312 60.83 3.74 9.53
C VAL A 312 61.89 4.15 8.51
N THR A 313 62.97 3.37 8.37
CA THR A 313 64.06 3.69 7.44
C THR A 313 63.81 3.01 6.10
N ALA A 314 63.54 3.82 5.09
CA ALA A 314 63.10 3.33 3.80
C ALA A 314 64.24 2.75 2.95
N LEU A 315 64.26 1.42 2.77
CA LEU A 315 64.57 0.88 1.44
C LEU A 315 63.36 1.17 0.53
N ARG A 316 63.15 2.45 0.20
CA ARG A 316 62.17 2.89 -0.81
C ARG A 316 62.85 2.90 -2.17
N PRO A 317 62.46 2.04 -3.12
CA PRO A 317 62.54 2.41 -4.53
C PRO A 317 61.58 3.59 -4.76
N PRO A 318 61.97 4.65 -5.49
CA PRO A 318 61.10 5.77 -5.77
C PRO A 318 59.87 5.30 -6.56
N ILE A 319 58.68 5.46 -5.99
CA ILE A 319 57.44 5.34 -6.76
C ILE A 319 57.40 6.53 -7.71
N SER A 320 57.57 6.27 -9.01
CA SER A 320 57.26 7.21 -10.07
C SER A 320 55.80 7.65 -9.91
N LYS A 321 55.60 8.85 -9.35
CA LYS A 321 54.30 9.51 -9.32
C LYS A 321 53.92 9.83 -10.76
N LYS A 322 53.06 9.01 -11.38
CA LYS A 322 52.32 9.45 -12.57
C LYS A 322 51.52 10.70 -12.18
N PRO A 323 51.59 11.80 -12.95
CA PRO A 323 50.89 13.03 -12.61
C PRO A 323 49.39 12.75 -12.58
N SER A 324 48.77 13.03 -11.42
CA SER A 324 47.33 13.05 -11.28
C SER A 324 46.78 14.09 -12.26
N LYS A 325 45.94 13.64 -13.20
CA LYS A 325 45.12 14.53 -14.01
C LYS A 325 44.28 15.37 -13.05
N LYS A 326 44.56 16.68 -13.01
CA LYS A 326 43.71 17.69 -12.36
C LYS A 326 42.27 17.47 -12.84
N LYS A 327 41.38 17.08 -11.93
CA LYS A 327 39.94 17.22 -12.17
C LYS A 327 39.64 18.72 -12.25
N ALA A 328 39.06 19.13 -13.37
CA ALA A 328 38.52 20.46 -13.55
C ALA A 328 37.42 20.73 -12.51
N PRO A 329 37.29 21.95 -12.00
CA PRO A 329 36.18 22.32 -11.14
C PRO A 329 34.88 22.31 -11.93
N VAL A 330 33.91 21.49 -11.49
CA VAL A 330 32.53 21.57 -11.97
C VAL A 330 31.92 22.84 -11.40
N ALA A 331 31.58 23.76 -12.29
CA ALA A 331 30.82 24.95 -11.95
C ALA A 331 29.33 24.61 -11.89
N LYS A 332 28.74 24.94 -10.73
CA LYS A 332 27.31 25.10 -10.38
C LYS A 332 26.36 23.93 -10.62
#